data_AF-A0A4Y8IGX5-F1
#
_entry.id   AF-A0A4Y8IGX5-F1
#
_cell.length_a   1.000
_cell.length_b   1.000
_cell.length_c   1.000
_cell.angle_alpha   90.00
_cell.angle_beta   90.00
_cell.angle_gamma   90.00
#
_symmetry.space_group_name_H-M   'P 1'
#
loop_
_entity.id
_entity.type
_entity.pdbx_description
1 polymer ?
#
loop_
_entity_poly.entity_id
_entity_poly.type
_entity_poly.pdbx_seq_one_letter_code
_entity_poly.pdbx_strand_id
1 'polypeptide(L)'
;MYKANFKKYFKKIIAMLICVFVIYSLYIQLEYRDYVNQSIDRNYDYLSIISVQGDNMANRLEEFVHLTIEQGNSEVKRELYNNWRIVNGESKSIHSYLYAISTIHMGKAASDWDLLQYSLFRVDEFISGMTNKFLENHSYTISNDERDKMEAVITVFRTINKEKSNELVDIKTILESIKEPMLIIDNNYSNILERIGK
;
A
#
# COMPACT_ATOMS: atom_id res chain seq x y z
N MET A 1 65.40 -2.04 -26.94
CA MET A 1 64.93 -1.27 -25.76
C MET A 1 63.52 -0.69 -25.89
N TYR A 2 63.12 -0.10 -27.03
CA TYR A 2 61.82 0.58 -27.18
C TYR A 2 60.57 -0.31 -26.94
N LYS A 3 60.54 -1.53 -27.48
CA LYS A 3 59.43 -2.50 -27.28
C LYS A 3 59.26 -2.96 -25.82
N ALA A 4 60.34 -3.10 -25.06
CA ALA A 4 60.29 -3.56 -23.67
C ALA A 4 59.74 -2.48 -22.74
N ASN A 5 60.14 -1.23 -22.96
CA ASN A 5 59.60 -0.08 -22.23
C ASN A 5 58.13 0.15 -22.58
N PHE A 6 57.75 0.06 -23.86
CA PHE A 6 56.34 0.15 -24.27
C PHE A 6 55.45 -0.88 -23.58
N LYS A 7 55.87 -2.17 -23.55
CA LYS A 7 55.14 -3.23 -22.84
C LYS A 7 55.01 -2.96 -21.33
N LYS A 8 56.03 -2.38 -20.71
CA LYS A 8 56.02 -2.00 -19.28
C LYS A 8 55.02 -0.86 -19.00
N TYR A 9 55.04 0.20 -19.80
CA TYR A 9 54.10 1.32 -19.66
C TYR A 9 52.66 0.89 -19.97
N PHE A 10 52.47 0.08 -21.00
CA PHE A 10 51.15 -0.47 -21.34
C PHE A 10 50.55 -1.31 -20.21
N LYS A 11 51.33 -2.18 -19.57
CA LYS A 11 50.88 -2.93 -18.36
C LYS A 11 50.48 -2.01 -17.22
N LYS A 12 51.23 -0.92 -16.99
CA LYS A 12 50.89 0.06 -15.95
C LYS A 12 49.59 0.80 -16.25
N ILE A 13 49.35 1.17 -17.51
CA ILE A 13 48.10 1.80 -17.95
C ILE A 13 46.93 0.85 -17.73
N ILE A 14 47.04 -0.41 -18.13
CA ILE A 14 46.00 -1.41 -17.89
C ILE A 14 45.71 -1.57 -16.40
N ALA A 15 46.76 -1.69 -15.56
CA ALA A 15 46.58 -1.80 -14.12
C ALA A 15 45.87 -0.58 -13.53
N MET A 16 46.20 0.63 -13.99
CA MET A 16 45.53 1.86 -13.58
C MET A 16 44.05 1.86 -14.00
N LEU A 17 43.75 1.48 -15.24
CA LEU A 17 42.37 1.39 -15.74
C LEU A 17 41.54 0.37 -14.95
N ILE A 18 42.13 -0.78 -14.60
CA ILE A 18 41.48 -1.77 -13.73
C ILE A 18 41.20 -1.17 -12.36
N CYS A 19 42.16 -0.49 -11.74
CA CYS A 19 41.93 0.15 -10.44
C CYS A 19 40.80 1.20 -10.50
N VAL A 20 40.80 2.06 -11.53
CA VAL A 20 39.74 3.06 -11.73
C VAL A 20 38.39 2.39 -11.92
N PHE A 21 38.33 1.33 -12.74
CA PHE A 21 37.10 0.57 -12.97
C PHE A 21 36.58 -0.08 -11.67
N VAL A 22 37.46 -0.66 -10.85
CA VAL A 22 37.08 -1.27 -9.57
C VAL A 22 36.55 -0.21 -8.60
N ILE A 23 37.23 0.92 -8.46
CA ILE A 23 36.78 2.03 -7.59
C ILE A 23 35.41 2.56 -8.04
N TYR A 24 35.25 2.79 -9.35
CA TYR A 24 33.98 3.25 -9.91
C TYR A 24 32.86 2.24 -9.72
N SER A 25 33.14 0.95 -9.93
CA SER A 25 32.15 -0.12 -9.73
C SER A 25 31.70 -0.21 -8.28
N LEU A 26 32.63 -0.07 -7.32
CA LEU A 26 32.30 -0.02 -5.90
C LEU A 26 31.44 1.20 -5.56
N TYR A 27 31.76 2.37 -6.11
CA TYR A 27 30.97 3.59 -5.92
C TYR A 27 29.52 3.42 -6.42
N ILE A 28 29.34 2.92 -7.65
CA ILE A 28 28.00 2.68 -8.23
C ILE A 28 27.23 1.64 -7.39
N GLN A 29 27.90 0.61 -6.90
CA GLN A 29 27.24 -0.40 -6.06
C GLN A 29 26.77 0.16 -4.72
N LEU A 30 27.53 1.09 -4.11
CA LEU A 30 27.12 1.78 -2.90
C LEU A 30 25.92 2.70 -3.17
N GLU A 31 25.97 3.51 -4.22
CA GLU A 31 24.88 4.41 -4.61
C GLU A 31 23.58 3.65 -4.92
N TYR A 32 23.69 2.52 -5.64
CA TYR A 32 22.54 1.66 -5.92
C TYR A 32 21.95 1.06 -4.64
N ARG A 33 22.79 0.64 -3.69
CA ARG A 33 22.31 0.14 -2.40
C ARG A 33 21.57 1.21 -1.61
N ASP A 34 22.09 2.44 -1.61
CA ASP A 34 21.45 3.55 -0.92
C ASP A 34 20.10 3.90 -1.58
N TYR A 35 20.02 3.88 -2.90
CA TYR A 35 18.76 4.02 -3.64
C TYR A 35 17.74 2.93 -3.27
N VAL A 36 18.18 1.67 -3.20
CA VAL A 36 17.33 0.54 -2.78
C VAL A 36 16.79 0.75 -1.36
N ASN A 37 17.66 1.11 -0.41
CA ASN A 37 17.24 1.40 0.97
C ASN A 37 16.22 2.55 1.01
N GLN A 38 16.47 3.65 0.31
CA GLN A 38 15.51 4.76 0.21
C GLN A 38 14.19 4.36 -0.44
N SER A 39 14.20 3.41 -1.39
CA SER A 39 12.97 2.87 -1.97
C SER A 39 12.18 2.05 -0.95
N ILE A 40 12.86 1.24 -0.14
CA ILE A 40 12.26 0.45 0.93
C ILE A 40 11.66 1.39 1.99
N ASP A 41 12.45 2.36 2.47
CA ASP A 41 12.01 3.33 3.48
C ASP A 41 10.76 4.11 3.02
N ARG A 42 10.74 4.54 1.76
CA ARG A 42 9.56 5.21 1.16
C ARG A 42 8.30 4.35 1.19
N ASN A 43 8.39 3.05 0.94
CA ASN A 43 7.22 2.17 1.03
C ASN A 43 6.67 2.13 2.46
N TYR A 44 7.53 2.10 3.48
CA TYR A 44 7.10 2.15 4.88
C TYR A 44 6.52 3.51 5.26
N ASP A 45 7.07 4.61 4.75
CA ASP A 45 6.47 5.94 4.91
C ASP A 45 5.07 6.01 4.29
N TYR A 46 4.90 5.48 3.07
CA TYR A 46 3.60 5.39 2.42
C TYR A 46 2.63 4.52 3.20
N LEU A 47 3.07 3.36 3.69
CA LEU A 47 2.24 2.52 4.56
C LEU A 47 1.83 3.26 5.83
N SER A 48 2.72 4.06 6.43
CA SER A 48 2.40 4.89 7.59
C SER A 48 1.31 5.92 7.27
N ILE A 49 1.39 6.57 6.11
CA ILE A 49 0.37 7.54 5.70
C ILE A 49 -0.97 6.84 5.42
N ILE A 50 -0.95 5.74 4.65
CA ILE A 50 -2.12 4.91 4.38
C ILE A 50 -2.79 4.43 5.68
N SER A 51 -1.98 4.02 6.65
CA SER A 51 -2.43 3.57 7.97
C SER A 51 -3.19 4.65 8.74
N VAL A 52 -2.74 5.90 8.70
CA VAL A 52 -3.42 7.04 9.35
C VAL A 52 -4.70 7.43 8.61
N GLN A 53 -4.62 7.58 7.28
CA GLN A 53 -5.76 7.94 6.44
C GLN A 53 -6.84 6.84 6.47
N GLY A 54 -6.42 5.58 6.50
CA GLY A 54 -7.30 4.43 6.64
C GLY A 54 -8.06 4.43 7.96
N ASP A 55 -7.39 4.73 9.08
CA ASP A 55 -8.07 4.84 10.38
C ASP A 55 -9.09 5.98 10.40
N ASN A 56 -8.74 7.14 9.83
CA ASN A 56 -9.69 8.25 9.65
C ASN A 56 -10.90 7.84 8.82
N MET A 57 -10.69 7.12 7.70
CA MET A 57 -11.76 6.60 6.87
C MET A 57 -12.62 5.61 7.65
N ALA A 58 -12.02 4.71 8.44
CA ALA A 58 -12.73 3.75 9.26
C ALA A 58 -13.67 4.44 10.27
N ASN A 59 -13.19 5.49 10.96
CA ASN A 59 -14.03 6.31 11.85
C ASN A 59 -15.26 6.89 11.09
N ARG A 60 -15.06 7.37 9.87
CA ARG A 60 -16.14 7.95 9.06
C ARG A 60 -17.12 6.90 8.55
N LEU A 61 -16.63 5.73 8.15
CA LEU A 61 -17.47 4.60 7.73
C LEU A 61 -18.33 4.10 8.89
N GLU A 62 -17.79 4.02 10.11
CA GLU A 62 -18.56 3.66 11.31
C GLU A 62 -19.71 4.64 11.57
N GLU A 63 -19.42 5.95 11.53
CA GLU A 63 -20.44 7.01 11.63
C GLU A 63 -21.51 6.88 10.52
N PHE A 64 -21.07 6.63 9.29
CA PHE A 64 -21.97 6.50 8.14
C PHE A 64 -22.91 5.30 8.29
N VAL A 65 -22.38 4.13 8.68
CA VAL A 65 -23.19 2.93 8.93
C VAL A 65 -24.23 3.20 10.02
N HIS A 66 -23.86 3.89 11.09
CA HIS A 66 -24.80 4.27 12.16
C HIS A 66 -25.92 5.19 11.66
N LEU A 67 -25.57 6.26 10.94
CA LEU A 67 -26.54 7.21 10.38
C LEU A 67 -27.55 6.56 9.43
N THR A 68 -27.15 5.54 8.66
CA THR A 68 -28.08 4.84 7.76
C THR A 68 -29.14 4.01 8.48
N ILE A 69 -28.97 3.73 9.77
CA ILE A 69 -29.95 3.02 10.60
C ILE A 69 -31.03 3.97 11.14
N GLU A 70 -30.70 5.25 11.37
CA GLU A 70 -31.56 6.26 12.02
C GLU A 70 -32.53 7.00 11.06
N GLN A 71 -32.91 6.40 9.93
CA GLN A 71 -33.56 7.08 8.79
C GLN A 71 -34.78 7.95 9.12
N GLY A 72 -34.91 9.13 8.47
CA GLY A 72 -36.21 9.80 8.35
C GLY A 72 -36.28 11.26 7.88
N ASN A 73 -35.20 12.06 7.95
CA ASN A 73 -35.27 13.50 7.62
C ASN A 73 -34.17 13.99 6.65
N SER A 74 -34.32 15.23 6.15
CA SER A 74 -33.37 15.88 5.23
C SER A 74 -32.01 16.23 5.84
N GLU A 75 -31.95 16.41 7.16
CA GLU A 75 -30.71 16.66 7.91
C GLU A 75 -29.80 15.42 7.88
N VAL A 76 -30.36 14.23 8.15
CA VAL A 76 -29.64 12.95 8.09
C VAL A 76 -29.08 12.70 6.69
N LYS A 77 -29.83 13.02 5.63
CA LYS A 77 -29.32 12.90 4.24
C LYS A 77 -28.14 13.83 3.97
N ARG A 78 -28.15 15.04 4.52
CA ARG A 78 -27.05 15.99 4.41
C ARG A 78 -25.81 15.49 5.16
N GLU A 79 -25.99 14.92 6.35
CA GLU A 79 -24.92 14.33 7.14
C GLU A 79 -24.31 13.12 6.43
N LEU A 80 -25.13 12.20 5.90
CA LEU A 80 -24.68 11.06 5.09
C LEU A 80 -23.84 11.52 3.88
N TYR A 81 -24.31 12.53 3.16
CA TYR A 81 -23.57 13.10 2.02
C TYR A 81 -22.23 13.71 2.45
N ASN A 82 -22.22 14.52 3.51
CA ASN A 82 -21.01 15.17 4.00
C ASN A 82 -19.99 14.15 4.54
N ASN A 83 -20.45 13.15 5.28
CA ASN A 83 -19.62 12.07 5.78
C ASN A 83 -18.98 11.31 4.62
N TRP A 84 -19.77 10.89 3.62
CA TRP A 84 -19.21 10.14 2.50
C TRP A 84 -18.23 10.95 1.65
N ARG A 85 -18.39 12.28 1.57
CA ARG A 85 -17.37 13.14 0.92
C ARG A 85 -16.02 13.06 1.62
N ILE A 86 -16.00 12.92 2.94
CA ILE A 86 -14.76 12.75 3.71
C ILE A 86 -14.17 11.36 3.41
N VAL A 87 -14.99 10.30 3.43
CA VAL A 87 -14.57 8.94 3.05
C VAL A 87 -13.90 8.94 1.67
N ASN A 88 -14.53 9.56 0.67
CA ASN A 88 -13.97 9.69 -0.68
C ASN A 88 -12.65 10.48 -0.71
N GLY A 89 -12.53 11.54 0.11
CA GLY A 89 -11.29 12.31 0.25
C GLY A 89 -10.13 11.47 0.77
N GLU A 90 -10.35 10.73 1.86
CA GLU A 90 -9.37 9.80 2.43
C GLU A 90 -9.02 8.68 1.42
N SER A 91 -10.01 8.16 0.67
CA SER A 91 -9.78 7.10 -0.33
C SER A 91 -8.85 7.56 -1.44
N LYS A 92 -9.04 8.78 -1.95
CA LYS A 92 -8.17 9.35 -2.98
C LYS A 92 -6.74 9.55 -2.48
N SER A 93 -6.59 9.95 -1.21
CA SER A 93 -5.28 10.08 -0.55
C SER A 93 -4.60 8.71 -0.48
N ILE A 94 -5.28 7.70 0.06
CA ILE A 94 -4.79 6.32 0.15
C ILE A 94 -4.41 5.79 -1.23
N HIS A 95 -5.27 5.95 -2.24
CA HIS A 95 -5.03 5.50 -3.61
C HIS A 95 -3.72 6.07 -4.18
N SER A 96 -3.47 7.37 -3.98
CA SER A 96 -2.25 8.02 -4.46
C SER A 96 -0.98 7.41 -3.86
N TYR A 97 -0.99 7.10 -2.56
CA TYR A 97 0.15 6.47 -1.90
C TYR A 97 0.28 4.99 -2.24
N LEU A 98 -0.85 4.30 -2.37
CA LEU A 98 -0.90 2.89 -2.77
C LEU A 98 -0.28 2.68 -4.16
N TYR A 99 -0.58 3.57 -5.10
CA TYR A 99 0.00 3.54 -6.45
C TYR A 99 1.50 3.88 -6.46
N ALA A 100 1.98 4.62 -5.46
CA ALA A 100 3.39 5.00 -5.34
C ALA A 100 4.28 3.90 -4.70
N ILE A 101 3.69 2.90 -4.06
CA ILE A 101 4.41 1.76 -3.49
C ILE A 101 5.05 0.93 -4.62
N SER A 102 6.35 0.65 -4.48
CA SER A 102 7.14 -0.15 -5.43
C SER A 102 7.70 -1.40 -4.77
N THR A 103 7.27 -2.58 -5.22
CA THR A 103 7.67 -3.86 -4.60
C THR A 103 8.97 -4.43 -5.17
N ILE A 104 9.48 -3.86 -6.26
CA ILE A 104 10.65 -4.33 -7.03
C ILE A 104 11.90 -4.53 -6.15
N HIS A 105 12.10 -3.64 -5.17
CA HIS A 105 13.30 -3.62 -4.34
C HIS A 105 13.12 -4.26 -2.96
N MET A 106 11.98 -4.88 -2.69
CA MET A 106 11.65 -5.47 -1.37
C MET A 106 12.28 -6.86 -1.12
N GLY A 107 13.01 -7.40 -2.10
CA GLY A 107 13.70 -8.69 -1.97
C GLY A 107 12.73 -9.82 -1.59
N LYS A 108 12.98 -10.50 -0.46
CA LYS A 108 12.14 -11.61 0.00
C LYS A 108 10.74 -11.18 0.45
N ALA A 109 10.55 -9.91 0.80
CA ALA A 109 9.25 -9.40 1.22
C ALA A 109 8.38 -8.92 0.03
N ALA A 110 8.89 -8.98 -1.21
CA ALA A 110 8.18 -8.47 -2.38
C ALA A 110 6.78 -9.07 -2.54
N SER A 111 6.64 -10.40 -2.38
CA SER A 111 5.34 -11.09 -2.44
C SER A 111 4.36 -10.64 -1.36
N ASP A 112 4.87 -10.27 -0.19
CA ASP A 112 4.04 -9.82 0.93
C ASP A 112 3.54 -8.40 0.65
N TRP A 113 4.42 -7.52 0.16
CA TRP A 113 4.04 -6.19 -0.28
C TRP A 113 3.09 -6.21 -1.47
N ASP A 114 3.29 -7.11 -2.43
CA ASP A 114 2.38 -7.28 -3.57
C ASP A 114 0.99 -7.70 -3.09
N LEU A 115 0.90 -8.65 -2.14
CA LEU A 115 -0.38 -9.04 -1.56
C LEU A 115 -1.03 -7.89 -0.81
N LEU A 116 -0.27 -7.14 0.00
CA LEU A 116 -0.82 -6.00 0.75
C LEU A 116 -1.35 -4.94 -0.22
N GLN A 117 -0.61 -4.66 -1.28
CA GLN A 117 -1.02 -3.71 -2.32
C GLN A 117 -2.29 -4.20 -3.03
N TYR A 118 -2.35 -5.48 -3.40
CA TYR A 118 -3.55 -6.09 -3.96
C TYR A 118 -4.76 -5.92 -3.02
N SER A 119 -4.62 -6.28 -1.75
CA SER A 119 -5.70 -6.18 -0.75
C SER A 119 -6.25 -4.76 -0.64
N LEU A 120 -5.36 -3.77 -0.56
CA LEU A 120 -5.75 -2.37 -0.48
C LEU A 120 -6.38 -1.85 -1.77
N PHE A 121 -6.01 -2.35 -2.95
CA PHE A 121 -6.70 -2.03 -4.19
C PHE A 121 -8.13 -2.60 -4.22
N ARG A 122 -8.35 -3.80 -3.68
CA ARG A 122 -9.72 -4.36 -3.56
C ARG A 122 -10.60 -3.52 -2.63
N VAL A 123 -10.03 -3.01 -1.54
CA VAL A 123 -10.71 -2.05 -0.65
C VAL A 123 -11.06 -0.77 -1.42
N ASP A 124 -10.10 -0.18 -2.14
CA ASP A 124 -10.31 1.05 -2.91
C ASP A 124 -11.38 0.89 -4.01
N GLU A 125 -11.39 -0.24 -4.72
CA GLU A 125 -12.43 -0.57 -5.70
C GLU A 125 -13.83 -0.61 -5.07
N PHE A 126 -13.97 -1.24 -3.90
CA PHE A 126 -15.23 -1.26 -3.16
C PHE A 126 -15.69 0.15 -2.77
N ILE A 127 -14.80 0.96 -2.17
CA ILE A 127 -15.11 2.35 -1.79
C ILE A 127 -15.47 3.21 -3.00
N SER A 128 -14.81 3.01 -4.13
CA SER A 128 -15.13 3.69 -5.40
C SER A 128 -16.54 3.33 -5.90
N GLY A 129 -16.90 2.04 -5.88
CA GLY A 129 -18.26 1.59 -6.22
C GLY A 129 -19.33 2.20 -5.33
N MET A 130 -19.09 2.24 -4.01
CA MET A 130 -19.99 2.87 -3.05
C MET A 130 -20.06 4.40 -3.23
N THR A 131 -18.96 5.04 -3.64
CA THR A 131 -18.93 6.48 -3.93
C THR A 131 -19.84 6.87 -5.07
N ASN A 132 -19.84 6.10 -6.16
CA ASN A 132 -20.77 6.33 -7.26
C ASN A 132 -22.23 6.20 -6.79
N LYS A 133 -22.51 5.19 -5.96
CA LYS A 133 -23.85 5.00 -5.39
C LYS A 133 -24.31 6.15 -4.48
N PHE A 134 -23.45 6.64 -3.59
CA PHE A 134 -23.84 7.60 -2.55
C PHE A 134 -23.72 9.06 -2.96
N LEU A 135 -22.71 9.42 -3.75
CA LEU A 135 -22.51 10.81 -4.17
C LEU A 135 -23.12 11.13 -5.52
N GLU A 136 -23.08 10.19 -6.48
CA GLU A 136 -23.62 10.44 -7.83
C GLU A 136 -25.11 10.10 -7.89
N ASN A 137 -25.49 8.94 -7.35
CA ASN A 137 -26.88 8.48 -7.39
C ASN A 137 -27.70 8.88 -6.15
N HIS A 138 -27.08 9.51 -5.14
CA HIS A 138 -27.71 9.92 -3.88
C HIS A 138 -28.50 8.79 -3.17
N SER A 139 -28.06 7.54 -3.35
CA SER A 139 -28.79 6.35 -2.90
C SER A 139 -28.13 5.74 -1.67
N TYR A 140 -28.59 6.15 -0.48
CA TYR A 140 -28.02 5.73 0.81
C TYR A 140 -28.57 4.40 1.35
N THR A 141 -29.34 3.66 0.55
CA THR A 141 -29.80 2.32 0.94
C THR A 141 -28.62 1.36 0.89
N ILE A 142 -28.37 0.64 1.97
CA ILE A 142 -27.28 -0.34 2.08
C ILE A 142 -27.90 -1.73 2.23
N SER A 143 -27.46 -2.67 1.40
CA SER A 143 -27.78 -4.09 1.54
C SER A 143 -26.92 -4.74 2.63
N ASN A 144 -27.34 -5.89 3.16
CA ASN A 144 -26.55 -6.59 4.18
C ASN A 144 -25.12 -6.93 3.68
N ASP A 145 -24.97 -7.38 2.44
CA ASP A 145 -23.64 -7.65 1.84
C ASP A 145 -22.75 -6.40 1.78
N GLU A 146 -23.30 -5.25 1.39
CA GLU A 146 -22.55 -3.98 1.38
C GLU A 146 -22.18 -3.52 2.79
N ARG A 147 -23.05 -3.77 3.78
CA ARG A 147 -22.76 -3.48 5.19
C ARG A 147 -21.63 -4.36 5.71
N ASP A 148 -21.70 -5.67 5.48
CA ASP A 148 -20.68 -6.63 5.91
C ASP A 148 -19.31 -6.27 5.28
N LYS A 149 -19.29 -5.84 4.02
CA LYS A 149 -18.07 -5.34 3.36
C LYS A 149 -17.55 -4.04 3.94
N MET A 150 -18.42 -3.09 4.31
CA MET A 150 -17.98 -1.87 5.01
C MET A 150 -17.36 -2.19 6.37
N GLU A 151 -17.98 -3.08 7.15
CA GLU A 151 -17.45 -3.53 8.45
C GLU A 151 -16.09 -4.24 8.28
N ALA A 152 -15.94 -5.04 7.22
CA ALA A 152 -14.67 -5.63 6.86
C ALA A 152 -13.61 -4.58 6.49
N VAL A 153 -13.95 -3.55 5.71
CA VAL A 153 -13.02 -2.44 5.37
C VAL A 153 -12.58 -1.67 6.61
N ILE A 154 -13.53 -1.35 7.49
CA ILE A 154 -13.22 -0.74 8.80
C ILE A 154 -12.20 -1.61 9.53
N THR A 155 -12.47 -2.92 9.63
CA THR A 155 -11.59 -3.88 10.32
C THR A 155 -10.19 -3.92 9.69
N VAL A 156 -10.08 -3.92 8.35
CA VAL A 156 -8.78 -3.89 7.64
C VAL A 156 -7.96 -2.67 8.07
N PHE A 157 -8.53 -1.47 7.98
CA PHE A 157 -7.77 -0.25 8.28
C PHE A 157 -7.43 -0.10 9.76
N ARG A 158 -8.35 -0.46 10.68
CA ARG A 158 -8.07 -0.49 12.12
C ARG A 158 -6.93 -1.45 12.43
N THR A 159 -6.93 -2.62 11.81
CA THR A 159 -5.89 -3.64 11.99
C THR A 159 -4.55 -3.16 11.48
N ILE A 160 -4.50 -2.59 10.28
CA ILE A 160 -3.27 -2.00 9.72
C ILE A 160 -2.75 -0.89 10.64
N ASN A 161 -3.61 -0.03 11.16
CA ASN A 161 -3.23 1.04 12.09
C ASN A 161 -2.63 0.52 13.39
N LYS A 162 -3.28 -0.49 13.98
CA LYS A 162 -2.81 -1.16 15.18
C LYS A 162 -1.46 -1.85 14.97
N GLU A 163 -1.34 -2.69 13.94
CA GLU A 163 -0.11 -3.45 13.69
C GLU A 163 1.05 -2.55 13.27
N LYS A 164 0.79 -1.44 12.56
CA LYS A 164 1.81 -0.45 12.22
C LYS A 164 2.33 0.33 13.44
N SER A 165 1.56 0.38 14.53
CA SER A 165 1.96 1.07 15.77
C SER A 165 2.93 0.23 16.63
N ASN A 166 3.20 -1.02 16.26
CA ASN A 166 4.18 -1.87 16.92
C ASN A 166 5.63 -1.45 16.55
N GLU A 167 6.58 -1.74 17.45
CA GLU A 167 7.98 -1.29 17.36
C GLU A 167 8.72 -1.80 16.10
N LEU A 168 8.28 -2.93 15.54
CA LEU A 168 8.75 -3.46 14.27
C LEU A 168 7.56 -3.81 13.38
N VAL A 169 7.39 -3.07 12.29
CA VAL A 169 6.32 -3.31 11.31
C VAL A 169 6.63 -4.56 10.51
N ASP A 170 5.88 -5.63 10.76
CA ASP A 170 5.94 -6.86 9.96
C ASP A 170 4.73 -6.96 9.03
N ILE A 171 4.99 -6.86 7.72
CA ILE A 171 3.95 -6.97 6.69
C ILE A 171 3.27 -8.33 6.73
N LYS A 172 3.99 -9.40 7.08
CA LYS A 172 3.40 -10.72 7.16
C LYS A 172 2.33 -10.79 8.26
N THR A 173 2.64 -10.25 9.44
CA THR A 173 1.68 -10.14 10.55
C THR A 173 0.45 -9.28 10.19
N ILE A 174 0.65 -8.18 9.45
CA ILE A 174 -0.46 -7.38 8.91
C ILE A 174 -1.35 -8.25 8.02
N LEU A 175 -0.76 -8.97 7.06
CA LEU A 175 -1.49 -9.79 6.09
C LEU A 175 -2.27 -10.94 6.75
N GLU A 176 -1.67 -11.59 7.75
CA GLU A 176 -2.34 -12.62 8.54
C GLU A 176 -3.55 -12.03 9.28
N SER A 177 -3.39 -10.84 9.86
CA SER A 177 -4.45 -10.18 10.64
C SER A 177 -5.60 -9.65 9.78
N ILE A 178 -5.35 -9.26 8.53
CA ILE A 178 -6.40 -8.79 7.61
C ILE A 178 -7.00 -9.91 6.74
N LYS A 179 -6.56 -11.17 6.88
CA LYS A 179 -6.97 -12.26 6.00
C LYS A 179 -8.49 -12.46 5.96
N GLU A 180 -9.11 -12.61 7.12
CA GLU A 180 -10.56 -12.85 7.23
C GLU A 180 -11.41 -11.70 6.68
N PRO A 181 -11.18 -10.42 7.04
CA PRO A 181 -11.96 -9.34 6.44
C PRO A 181 -11.72 -9.22 4.92
N MET A 182 -10.53 -9.58 4.42
CA MET A 182 -10.29 -9.60 2.97
C MET A 182 -11.07 -10.70 2.24
N LEU A 183 -11.36 -11.84 2.88
CA LEU A 183 -12.23 -12.87 2.31
C LEU A 183 -13.69 -12.41 2.17
N ILE A 184 -14.11 -11.44 2.99
CA ILE A 184 -15.44 -10.81 2.88
C ILE A 184 -15.45 -9.77 1.74
N ILE A 185 -14.36 -9.00 1.60
CA ILE A 185 -14.25 -7.93 0.60
C ILE A 185 -14.08 -8.49 -0.82
N ASP A 186 -13.24 -9.52 -0.98
CA ASP A 186 -12.93 -10.12 -2.27
C ASP A 186 -13.15 -11.64 -2.26
N ASN A 187 -14.21 -12.08 -2.94
CA ASN A 187 -14.54 -13.49 -3.11
C ASN A 187 -13.41 -14.31 -3.78
N ASN A 188 -12.50 -13.66 -4.52
CA ASN A 188 -11.37 -14.33 -5.17
C ASN A 188 -10.10 -14.33 -4.30
N TYR A 189 -10.14 -13.77 -3.10
CA TYR A 189 -8.95 -13.60 -2.26
C TYR A 189 -8.27 -14.94 -1.94
N SER A 190 -9.04 -16.01 -1.69
CA SER A 190 -8.50 -17.37 -1.49
C SER A 190 -7.64 -17.84 -2.66
N ASN A 191 -8.10 -17.63 -3.91
CA ASN A 191 -7.34 -18.03 -5.10
C ASN A 191 -6.03 -17.24 -5.23
N ILE A 192 -6.04 -15.97 -4.80
CA ILE A 192 -4.84 -15.14 -4.79
C ILE A 192 -3.85 -15.64 -3.75
N LEU A 193 -4.31 -15.97 -2.54
CA LEU A 193 -3.48 -16.57 -1.48
C LEU A 193 -2.82 -17.88 -1.96
N GLU A 194 -3.59 -18.78 -2.57
CA GLU A 194 -3.07 -20.04 -3.11
C GLU A 194 -1.98 -19.79 -4.17
N ARG A 195 -2.23 -18.85 -5.09
CA ARG A 195 -1.29 -18.52 -6.18
C ARG A 195 0.06 -18.01 -5.66
N ILE A 196 0.07 -17.30 -4.54
CA ILE A 196 1.30 -16.78 -3.92
C ILE A 196 1.87 -17.71 -2.84
N GLY A 197 1.24 -18.87 -2.63
CA GLY A 197 1.69 -19.89 -1.68
C GLY A 197 1.40 -19.57 -0.21
N LYS A 198 0.26 -18.94 0.08
CA LYS A 198 -0.18 -18.54 1.43
C LYS A 198 -1.55 -19.10 1.80
#